data_AF-A0A564QBF2-F1
#
_entry.id   AF-A0A564QBF2-F1
#
_cell.length_a   1.000
_cell.length_b   1.000
_cell.length_c   1.000
_cell.angle_alpha   90.00
_cell.angle_beta   90.00
_cell.angle_gamma   90.00
#
_symmetry.space_group_name_H-M   'P 1'
#
loop_
_entity.id
_entity.type
_entity.pdbx_description
1 polymer ?
#
loop_
_entity_poly.entity_id
_entity_poly.type
_entity_poly.pdbx_seq_one_letter_code
_entity_poly.pdbx_strand_id
1 'polypeptide(L)'
;MELEDLRSKQAHFEHMRQDRQKDYKNLEKCRRKFIKIFTITKIENMGKDDYVEGKRINGKPDENTFCYWVEWRTEGLGRIQGARADKFGLYVDKKTQQYKFLKKFSNENDAIEFLKTKIVKLIEFGKSENLEKIKEIELSPMFKGKILFLYYPKKFVNIFAETNVDGFLKNLEIYHDNKNLDLIDKREILLGWKNKDSVMKKWSMVEFSDFLYNELGRPPKKEQTPDELKDYIDFEEDYPDPEKAKPEFITLKISPEKIQSSSKKGIGKSGMVDFEKENKRQQRLGEQGELVVFRKEKTFLIENDQKDLAEKVELISKKDTFAGYDILSYELNGTKKYIEVKSTNSSPSNIASFLISINEYTKAKTIKNYNIYIVFETKSENPKIWKIKNPFKYEGKGLYLTSINFRVMINTKESKPTAYNTM
;
A
#
# COMPACT_ATOMS: atom_id res chain seq x y z
N MET A 1 -4.08 -7.50 0.47
CA MET A 1 -4.27 -8.04 1.81
C MET A 1 -5.33 -9.09 1.70
N GLU A 2 -5.01 -10.30 2.12
CA GLU A 2 -5.95 -11.41 2.15
C GLU A 2 -7.13 -11.13 3.07
N LEU A 3 -8.30 -11.66 2.73
CA LEU A 3 -9.53 -11.38 3.47
C LEU A 3 -9.45 -11.80 4.93
N GLU A 4 -8.80 -12.93 5.23
CA GLU A 4 -8.67 -13.44 6.60
C GLU A 4 -7.77 -12.55 7.47
N ASP A 5 -6.64 -12.07 6.93
CA ASP A 5 -5.78 -11.10 7.62
C ASP A 5 -6.53 -9.79 7.88
N LEU A 6 -7.29 -9.32 6.88
CA LEU A 6 -8.15 -8.16 7.04
C LEU A 6 -9.18 -8.35 8.16
N ARG A 7 -9.85 -9.51 8.23
CA ARG A 7 -10.83 -9.80 9.28
C ARG A 7 -10.19 -9.87 10.66
N SER A 8 -9.00 -10.46 10.76
CA SER A 8 -8.21 -10.49 11.99
C SER A 8 -7.89 -9.07 12.50
N LYS A 9 -7.36 -8.21 11.63
CA LYS A 9 -7.07 -6.81 11.95
C LYS A 9 -8.32 -6.01 12.33
N GLN A 10 -9.43 -6.22 11.62
CA GLN A 10 -10.70 -5.57 11.95
C GLN A 10 -11.24 -6.01 13.31
N ALA A 11 -11.14 -7.31 13.63
CA ALA A 11 -11.55 -7.84 14.93
C ALA A 11 -10.68 -7.27 16.06
N HIS A 12 -9.36 -7.17 15.85
CA HIS A 12 -8.45 -6.53 16.78
C HIS A 12 -8.80 -5.05 17.02
N PHE A 13 -9.13 -4.32 15.95
CA PHE A 13 -9.53 -2.91 16.03
C PHE A 13 -10.92 -2.68 16.64
N GLU A 14 -11.84 -3.66 16.57
CA GLU A 14 -13.26 -3.47 16.88
C GLU A 14 -13.50 -3.01 18.32
N HIS A 15 -12.75 -3.53 19.30
CA HIS A 15 -12.85 -3.08 20.70
C HIS A 15 -12.51 -1.59 20.81
N MET A 16 -11.37 -1.16 20.26
CA MET A 16 -10.95 0.24 20.26
C MET A 16 -11.96 1.12 19.51
N ARG A 17 -12.51 0.64 18.40
CA ARG A 17 -13.52 1.37 17.61
C ARG A 17 -14.79 1.62 18.42
N GLN A 18 -15.22 0.65 19.23
CA GLN A 18 -16.39 0.78 20.10
C GLN A 18 -16.14 1.80 21.22
N ASP A 19 -14.98 1.74 21.87
CA ASP A 19 -14.60 2.68 22.94
C ASP A 19 -14.51 4.13 22.41
N ARG A 20 -13.99 4.32 21.20
CA ARG A 20 -13.78 5.64 20.57
C ARG A 20 -15.04 6.23 19.94
N GLN A 21 -16.20 5.58 20.02
CA GLN A 21 -17.44 6.10 19.42
C GLN A 21 -17.83 7.50 19.92
N LYS A 22 -17.55 7.82 21.20
CA LYS A 22 -17.78 9.15 21.75
C LYS A 22 -16.88 10.20 21.09
N ASP A 23 -15.63 9.85 20.82
CA ASP A 23 -14.66 10.74 20.19
C ASP A 23 -15.00 10.98 18.73
N TYR A 24 -15.38 9.95 17.97
CA TYR A 24 -15.84 10.12 16.60
C TYR A 24 -17.06 11.03 16.50
N LYS A 25 -18.02 10.93 17.44
CA LYS A 25 -19.16 11.84 17.53
C LYS A 25 -18.74 13.28 17.82
N ASN A 26 -17.73 13.49 18.66
CA ASN A 26 -17.21 14.82 18.97
C ASN A 26 -16.46 15.42 17.78
N LEU A 27 -15.69 14.62 17.04
CA LEU A 27 -15.04 15.02 15.81
C LEU A 27 -16.05 15.44 14.74
N GLU A 28 -17.15 14.68 14.56
CA GLU A 28 -18.21 15.08 13.64
C GLU A 28 -18.93 16.36 14.09
N LYS A 29 -19.13 16.58 15.39
CA LYS A 29 -19.64 17.87 15.90
C LYS A 29 -18.69 19.03 15.56
N CYS A 30 -17.38 18.84 15.71
CA CYS A 30 -16.37 19.83 15.33
C CYS A 30 -16.45 20.16 13.83
N ARG A 31 -16.50 19.12 12.97
CA ARG A 31 -16.66 19.29 11.52
C ARG A 31 -17.94 20.04 11.17
N ARG A 32 -19.07 19.71 11.81
CA ARG A 32 -20.35 20.41 11.60
C ARG A 32 -20.29 21.87 12.03
N LYS A 33 -19.51 22.20 13.07
CA LYS A 33 -19.29 23.59 13.47
C LYS A 33 -18.46 24.35 12.43
N PHE A 34 -17.42 23.72 11.87
CA PHE A 34 -16.62 24.30 10.79
C PHE A 34 -17.48 24.72 9.58
N ILE A 35 -18.31 23.82 9.04
CA ILE A 35 -19.16 24.13 7.87
C ILE A 35 -20.26 25.16 8.16
N LYS A 36 -20.64 25.35 9.43
CA LYS A 36 -21.60 26.38 9.83
C LYS A 36 -20.96 27.77 9.87
N ILE A 37 -19.70 27.84 10.27
CA ILE A 37 -18.94 29.10 10.35
C ILE A 37 -18.50 29.50 8.94
N PHE A 38 -17.89 28.58 8.21
CA PHE A 38 -17.39 28.81 6.87
C PHE A 38 -18.40 28.24 5.87
N THR A 39 -19.43 29.01 5.59
CA THR A 39 -20.32 28.74 4.45
C THR A 39 -19.64 29.19 3.15
N ILE A 40 -20.15 28.74 1.99
CA ILE A 40 -19.67 29.21 0.68
C ILE A 40 -19.70 30.75 0.63
N THR A 41 -20.83 31.35 1.01
CA THR A 41 -20.97 32.82 1.08
C THR A 41 -19.99 33.47 2.05
N LYS A 42 -19.68 32.87 3.21
CA LYS A 42 -18.66 33.42 4.11
C LYS A 42 -17.27 33.37 3.47
N ILE A 43 -16.94 32.31 2.73
CA ILE A 43 -15.66 32.17 2.03
C ILE A 43 -15.55 33.18 0.89
N GLU A 44 -16.60 33.38 0.10
CA GLU A 44 -16.62 34.37 -1.00
C GLU A 44 -16.35 35.80 -0.50
N ASN A 45 -16.80 36.10 0.72
CA ASN A 45 -16.71 37.43 1.32
C ASN A 45 -15.60 37.57 2.36
N MET A 46 -14.76 36.55 2.59
CA MET A 46 -13.70 36.63 3.60
C MET A 46 -12.52 37.47 3.08
N GLY A 47 -12.04 38.39 3.92
CA GLY A 47 -10.78 39.09 3.69
C GLY A 47 -9.57 38.27 4.13
N LYS A 48 -8.36 38.75 3.82
CA LYS A 48 -7.09 38.12 4.24
C LYS A 48 -7.02 37.87 5.75
N ASP A 49 -7.53 38.81 6.54
CA ASP A 49 -7.56 38.75 8.01
C ASP A 49 -8.41 37.60 8.58
N ASP A 50 -9.44 37.18 7.84
CA ASP A 50 -10.33 36.05 8.19
C ASP A 50 -9.80 34.71 7.65
N TYR A 51 -8.79 34.74 6.78
CA TYR A 51 -8.31 33.57 6.05
C TYR A 51 -7.06 32.93 6.66
N VAL A 52 -6.05 33.73 6.98
CA VAL A 52 -4.65 33.30 7.18
C VAL A 52 -4.37 32.43 8.41
N GLU A 53 -3.33 31.61 8.33
CA GLU A 53 -2.68 31.00 9.52
C GLU A 53 -1.57 31.91 10.07
N GLY A 54 -1.27 31.80 11.36
CA GLY A 54 -0.13 32.45 12.00
C GLY A 54 -0.40 33.84 12.57
N LYS A 55 -1.56 34.43 12.26
CA LYS A 55 -2.04 35.69 12.82
C LYS A 55 -2.22 35.58 14.33
N ARG A 56 -1.82 36.63 15.05
CA ARG A 56 -1.98 36.74 16.50
C ARG A 56 -2.74 38.00 16.88
N ILE A 57 -3.61 37.88 17.90
CA ILE A 57 -4.31 38.99 18.55
C ILE A 57 -3.88 38.98 20.01
N ASN A 58 -3.35 40.11 20.50
CA ASN A 58 -2.86 40.26 21.88
C ASN A 58 -1.88 39.13 22.28
N GLY A 59 -0.97 38.78 21.37
CA GLY A 59 0.04 37.74 21.56
C GLY A 59 -0.46 36.28 21.43
N LYS A 60 -1.77 36.05 21.33
CA LYS A 60 -2.38 34.71 21.19
C LYS A 60 -2.75 34.42 19.73
N PRO A 61 -2.74 33.15 19.27
CA PRO A 61 -3.21 32.80 17.94
C PRO A 61 -4.65 33.28 17.70
N ASP A 62 -4.92 33.82 16.52
CA ASP A 62 -6.29 34.12 16.10
C ASP A 62 -7.00 32.82 15.72
N GLU A 63 -7.83 32.32 16.64
CA GLU A 63 -8.49 31.03 16.49
C GLU A 63 -9.76 31.06 15.61
N ASN A 64 -10.06 32.22 15.01
CA ASN A 64 -11.26 32.44 14.20
C ASN A 64 -11.00 32.38 12.69
N THR A 65 -9.74 32.34 12.26
CA THR A 65 -9.42 32.33 10.83
C THR A 65 -9.66 30.97 10.18
N PHE A 66 -9.94 30.97 8.87
CA PHE A 66 -10.19 29.76 8.09
C PHE A 66 -9.03 28.76 8.17
N CYS A 67 -7.81 29.20 7.87
CA CYS A 67 -6.65 28.30 7.86
C CYS A 67 -6.28 27.81 9.26
N TYR A 68 -6.49 28.62 10.32
CA TYR A 68 -6.33 28.13 11.69
C TYR A 68 -7.32 26.99 11.99
N TRP A 69 -8.58 27.14 11.58
CA TRP A 69 -9.56 26.07 11.76
C TRP A 69 -9.19 24.79 10.98
N VAL A 70 -8.77 24.96 9.74
CA VAL A 70 -8.37 23.84 8.87
C VAL A 70 -7.13 23.12 9.41
N GLU A 71 -6.17 23.82 10.01
CA GLU A 71 -4.94 23.22 10.53
C GLU A 71 -5.05 22.71 11.97
N TRP A 72 -5.62 23.51 12.86
CA TRP A 72 -5.55 23.30 14.32
C TRP A 72 -6.87 22.81 14.89
N ARG A 73 -7.99 23.52 14.66
CA ARG A 73 -9.29 23.14 15.26
C ARG A 73 -9.80 21.79 14.76
N THR A 74 -9.49 21.46 13.52
CA THR A 74 -9.92 20.22 12.89
C THR A 74 -8.79 19.18 12.83
N GLU A 75 -7.76 19.27 13.68
CA GLU A 75 -6.62 18.35 13.62
C GLU A 75 -6.99 16.87 13.80
N GLY A 76 -7.94 16.57 14.70
CA GLY A 76 -8.43 15.22 14.94
C GLY A 76 -9.22 14.64 13.75
N LEU A 77 -9.57 15.48 12.77
CA LEU A 77 -10.19 15.10 11.50
C LEU A 77 -9.14 14.90 10.39
N GLY A 78 -7.91 14.56 10.75
CA GLY A 78 -6.76 14.37 9.86
C GLY A 78 -5.79 15.55 9.90
N ARG A 79 -4.57 15.29 10.38
CA ARG A 79 -3.53 16.29 10.63
C ARG A 79 -2.88 16.78 9.33
N ILE A 80 -2.68 18.10 9.20
CA ILE A 80 -1.91 18.72 8.10
C ILE A 80 -0.75 19.62 8.58
N GLN A 81 -0.43 19.54 9.87
CA GLN A 81 0.64 20.29 10.51
C GLN A 81 2.03 19.71 10.15
N GLY A 82 3.09 20.48 10.36
CA GLY A 82 4.47 20.08 10.06
C GLY A 82 4.90 20.32 8.60
N ALA A 83 3.94 20.58 7.69
CA ALA A 83 4.22 21.12 6.37
C ALA A 83 4.35 22.65 6.41
N ARG A 84 5.16 23.22 5.48
CA ARG A 84 5.39 24.67 5.35
C ARG A 84 4.06 25.44 5.19
N ALA A 85 3.99 26.64 5.79
CA ALA A 85 2.79 27.49 5.71
C ALA A 85 2.43 27.90 4.27
N ASP A 86 3.41 27.87 3.34
CA ASP A 86 3.25 28.06 1.89
C ASP A 86 2.09 27.24 1.29
N LYS A 87 1.73 26.10 1.92
CA LYS A 87 0.59 25.25 1.52
C LYS A 87 -0.75 25.98 1.49
N PHE A 88 -0.91 27.07 2.25
CA PHE A 88 -2.11 27.90 2.30
C PHE A 88 -2.12 29.02 1.26
N GLY A 89 -1.01 29.24 0.53
CA GLY A 89 -0.93 30.29 -0.49
C GLY A 89 -0.71 31.71 0.06
N LEU A 90 -1.39 32.05 1.15
CA LEU A 90 -1.30 33.31 1.90
C LEU A 90 -1.33 32.99 3.40
N TYR A 91 -0.38 33.51 4.16
CA TYR A 91 -0.24 33.27 5.59
C TYR A 91 0.46 34.45 6.29
N VAL A 92 0.51 34.42 7.62
CA VAL A 92 1.23 35.42 8.42
C VAL A 92 2.47 34.78 9.03
N ASP A 93 3.61 35.45 8.87
CA ASP A 93 4.83 35.05 9.56
C ASP A 93 4.67 35.25 11.08
N LYS A 94 4.81 34.17 11.84
CA LYS A 94 4.49 34.16 13.28
C LYS A 94 5.36 35.12 14.10
N LYS A 95 6.56 35.48 13.64
CA LYS A 95 7.50 36.35 14.36
C LYS A 95 7.27 37.82 14.02
N THR A 96 7.24 38.13 12.73
CA THR A 96 7.14 39.51 12.22
C THR A 96 5.69 40.00 12.13
N GLN A 97 4.72 39.08 12.18
CA GLN A 97 3.29 39.35 11.94
C GLN A 97 3.00 40.01 10.57
N GLN A 98 3.92 39.84 9.61
CA GLN A 98 3.75 40.29 8.23
C GLN A 98 3.09 39.21 7.37
N TYR A 99 2.26 39.64 6.42
CA TYR A 99 1.72 38.77 5.39
C TYR A 99 2.82 38.23 4.48
N LYS A 100 2.72 36.95 4.14
CA LYS A 100 3.55 36.25 3.17
C LYS A 100 2.65 35.50 2.21
N PHE A 101 3.01 35.48 0.94
CA PHE A 101 2.25 34.82 -0.12
C PHE A 101 3.19 34.16 -1.12
N LEU A 102 2.66 33.20 -1.88
CA LEU A 102 3.43 32.53 -2.93
C LEU A 102 3.89 33.52 -4.00
N LYS A 103 5.09 33.31 -4.55
CA LYS A 103 5.73 34.19 -5.55
C LYS A 103 4.87 34.50 -6.79
N LYS A 104 3.86 33.68 -7.07
CA LYS A 104 2.95 33.88 -8.21
C LYS A 104 1.94 35.02 -8.01
N PHE A 105 1.75 35.49 -6.78
CA PHE A 105 0.83 36.58 -6.47
C PHE A 105 1.57 37.91 -6.41
N SER A 106 0.91 38.97 -6.85
CA SER A 106 1.51 40.31 -6.87
C SER A 106 1.50 40.97 -5.49
N ASN A 107 0.43 40.70 -4.72
CA ASN A 107 0.24 41.19 -3.36
C ASN A 107 -0.76 40.31 -2.59
N GLU A 108 -0.94 40.59 -1.31
CA GLU A 108 -1.84 39.85 -0.42
C GLU A 108 -3.33 39.92 -0.80
N ASN A 109 -3.79 41.00 -1.43
CA ASN A 109 -5.18 41.14 -1.86
C ASN A 109 -5.45 40.28 -3.11
N ASP A 110 -4.52 40.26 -4.07
CA ASP A 110 -4.54 39.35 -5.21
C ASP A 110 -4.54 37.87 -4.75
N ALA A 111 -3.68 37.55 -3.78
CA ALA A 111 -3.61 36.21 -3.22
C ALA A 111 -4.95 35.75 -2.60
N ILE A 112 -5.61 36.57 -1.77
CA ILE A 112 -6.88 36.17 -1.13
C ILE A 112 -8.02 36.04 -2.14
N GLU A 113 -8.13 36.94 -3.12
CA GLU A 113 -9.15 36.86 -4.18
C GLU A 113 -9.00 35.58 -5.01
N PHE A 114 -7.76 35.22 -5.36
CA PHE A 114 -7.47 33.96 -6.01
C PHE A 114 -7.84 32.75 -5.13
N LEU A 115 -7.38 32.73 -3.88
CA LEU A 115 -7.54 31.58 -2.99
C LEU A 115 -9.00 31.31 -2.64
N LYS A 116 -9.78 32.35 -2.28
CA LYS A 116 -11.20 32.17 -1.98
C LYS A 116 -11.97 31.65 -3.20
N THR A 117 -11.67 32.16 -4.40
CA THR A 117 -12.27 31.70 -5.66
C THR A 117 -11.96 30.22 -5.91
N LYS A 118 -10.71 29.79 -5.73
CA LYS A 118 -10.32 28.38 -5.88
C LYS A 118 -10.94 27.48 -4.82
N ILE A 119 -11.12 27.95 -3.58
CA ILE A 119 -11.76 27.19 -2.51
C ILE A 119 -13.27 27.02 -2.76
N VAL A 120 -13.95 28.05 -3.26
CA VAL A 120 -15.38 27.97 -3.63
C VAL A 120 -15.58 26.94 -4.74
N LYS A 121 -14.83 27.05 -5.85
CA LYS A 121 -14.82 26.04 -6.93
C LYS A 121 -14.46 24.64 -6.41
N LEU A 122 -13.50 24.60 -5.48
CA LEU A 122 -13.21 23.54 -4.51
C LEU A 122 -14.45 22.75 -4.11
N ILE A 123 -15.24 23.43 -3.31
CA ILE A 123 -16.41 22.91 -2.64
C ILE A 123 -17.47 22.53 -3.69
N GLU A 124 -17.71 23.36 -4.69
CA GLU A 124 -18.67 23.08 -5.76
C GLU A 124 -18.36 21.79 -6.53
N PHE A 125 -17.11 21.62 -6.99
CA PHE A 125 -16.70 20.40 -7.70
C PHE A 125 -16.68 19.17 -6.80
N GLY A 126 -16.36 19.34 -5.52
CA GLY A 126 -16.48 18.30 -4.50
C GLY A 126 -17.93 17.82 -4.32
N LYS A 127 -18.91 18.71 -4.42
CA LYS A 127 -20.34 18.36 -4.35
C LYS A 127 -20.73 17.41 -5.48
N SER A 128 -20.29 17.73 -6.70
CA SER A 128 -20.59 16.97 -7.92
C SER A 128 -19.65 15.80 -8.19
N GLU A 129 -18.65 15.55 -7.33
CA GLU A 129 -17.61 14.51 -7.53
C GLU A 129 -16.88 14.64 -8.87
N ASN A 130 -16.66 15.88 -9.34
CA ASN A 130 -15.98 16.11 -10.60
C ASN A 130 -14.46 16.05 -10.39
N LEU A 131 -13.90 14.85 -10.37
CA LEU A 131 -12.50 14.59 -10.05
C LEU A 131 -11.55 15.33 -11.00
N GLU A 132 -11.81 15.32 -12.30
CA GLU A 132 -10.97 16.01 -13.29
C GLU A 132 -10.86 17.51 -13.00
N LYS A 133 -11.99 18.19 -12.73
CA LYS A 133 -11.96 19.61 -12.34
C LYS A 133 -11.32 19.84 -10.97
N ILE A 134 -11.46 18.90 -10.02
CA ILE A 134 -10.78 18.97 -8.73
C ILE A 134 -9.26 18.93 -8.90
N LYS A 135 -8.75 18.10 -9.82
CA LYS A 135 -7.31 17.98 -10.10
C LYS A 135 -6.73 19.29 -10.61
N GLU A 136 -7.45 19.98 -11.50
CA GLU A 136 -7.08 21.29 -12.05
C GLU A 136 -7.03 22.44 -11.02
N ILE A 137 -7.65 22.30 -9.85
CA ILE A 137 -7.62 23.35 -8.83
C ILE A 137 -6.21 23.54 -8.29
N GLU A 138 -5.65 24.73 -8.48
CA GLU A 138 -4.33 25.14 -8.02
C GLU A 138 -4.29 25.48 -6.51
N LEU A 139 -4.53 24.47 -5.67
CA LEU A 139 -4.30 24.50 -4.23
C LEU A 139 -3.35 23.35 -3.86
N SER A 140 -2.61 23.51 -2.76
CA SER A 140 -1.71 22.44 -2.32
C SER A 140 -2.48 21.13 -2.08
N PRO A 141 -1.92 19.95 -2.41
CA PRO A 141 -2.67 18.69 -2.35
C PRO A 141 -3.23 18.33 -0.97
N MET A 142 -2.53 18.69 0.11
CA MET A 142 -3.00 18.47 1.49
C MET A 142 -4.17 19.38 1.83
N PHE A 143 -4.08 20.66 1.50
CA PHE A 143 -5.12 21.64 1.78
C PHE A 143 -6.39 21.35 0.98
N LYS A 144 -6.22 21.02 -0.31
CA LYS A 144 -7.26 20.55 -1.21
C LYS A 144 -8.03 19.36 -0.60
N GLY A 145 -7.31 18.30 -0.22
CA GLY A 145 -7.91 17.11 0.38
C GLY A 145 -8.62 17.41 1.70
N LYS A 146 -8.03 18.25 2.55
CA LYS A 146 -8.61 18.62 3.85
C LYS A 146 -9.93 19.35 3.69
N ILE A 147 -10.00 20.33 2.79
CA ILE A 147 -11.25 21.07 2.51
C ILE A 147 -12.32 20.11 1.98
N LEU A 148 -11.99 19.28 0.98
CA LEU A 148 -12.92 18.31 0.41
C LEU A 148 -13.52 17.37 1.48
N PHE A 149 -12.68 16.82 2.36
CA PHE A 149 -13.16 15.98 3.46
C PHE A 149 -14.06 16.77 4.44
N LEU A 150 -13.67 17.98 4.84
CA LEU A 150 -14.44 18.77 5.81
C LEU A 150 -15.86 19.07 5.32
N TYR A 151 -16.03 19.35 4.02
CA TYR A 151 -17.33 19.59 3.41
C TYR A 151 -18.08 18.30 3.04
N TYR A 152 -17.38 17.26 2.57
CA TYR A 152 -17.98 16.02 2.07
C TYR A 152 -17.32 14.77 2.70
N PRO A 153 -17.50 14.53 4.01
CA PRO A 153 -16.78 13.48 4.76
C PRO A 153 -17.18 12.05 4.39
N LYS A 154 -18.20 11.88 3.54
CA LYS A 154 -18.61 10.58 2.99
C LYS A 154 -17.98 10.29 1.62
N LYS A 155 -17.45 11.31 0.95
CA LYS A 155 -16.96 11.25 -0.44
C LYS A 155 -15.44 11.31 -0.54
N PHE A 156 -14.75 11.90 0.44
CA PHE A 156 -13.29 12.05 0.38
C PHE A 156 -12.64 11.52 1.66
N VAL A 157 -11.45 10.95 1.50
CA VAL A 157 -10.66 10.35 2.59
C VAL A 157 -9.92 11.44 3.40
N ASN A 158 -9.87 11.30 4.73
CA ASN A 158 -9.17 12.23 5.63
C ASN A 158 -7.67 11.90 5.84
N ILE A 159 -6.99 11.43 4.78
CA ILE A 159 -5.56 11.08 4.78
C ILE A 159 -4.87 11.94 3.72
N PHE A 160 -4.09 12.92 4.20
CA PHE A 160 -3.67 14.03 3.34
C PHE A 160 -2.22 13.94 2.85
N ALA A 161 -1.34 13.27 3.60
CA ALA A 161 0.04 13.05 3.19
C ALA A 161 0.08 11.94 2.12
N GLU A 162 0.72 12.22 0.99
CA GLU A 162 0.87 11.26 -0.11
C GLU A 162 1.58 9.99 0.34
N THR A 163 2.70 10.13 1.06
CA THR A 163 3.45 9.00 1.63
C THR A 163 2.59 8.05 2.47
N ASN A 164 1.59 8.58 3.19
CA ASN A 164 0.70 7.73 3.98
C ASN A 164 -0.33 7.02 3.10
N VAL A 165 -0.85 7.69 2.06
CA VAL A 165 -1.75 7.05 1.09
C VAL A 165 -1.04 5.92 0.38
N ASP A 166 0.18 6.17 -0.12
CA ASP A 166 1.01 5.17 -0.81
C ASP A 166 1.33 3.98 0.11
N GLY A 167 1.78 4.26 1.34
CA GLY A 167 2.03 3.24 2.34
C GLY A 167 0.78 2.39 2.67
N PHE A 168 -0.41 2.99 2.72
CA PHE A 168 -1.64 2.22 2.93
C PHE A 168 -2.05 1.41 1.71
N LEU A 169 -1.97 1.96 0.50
CA LEU A 169 -2.22 1.19 -0.73
C LEU A 169 -1.29 -0.02 -0.79
N LYS A 170 -0.02 0.14 -0.43
CA LYS A 170 0.96 -0.93 -0.35
C LYS A 170 0.63 -1.96 0.73
N ASN A 171 0.40 -1.53 1.98
CA ASN A 171 0.08 -2.45 3.09
C ASN A 171 -1.24 -3.22 2.87
N LEU A 172 -2.18 -2.61 2.12
CA LEU A 172 -3.42 -3.27 1.72
C LEU A 172 -3.27 -4.12 0.44
N GLU A 173 -2.08 -4.12 -0.17
CA GLU A 173 -1.74 -4.75 -1.45
C GLU A 173 -2.73 -4.39 -2.56
N ILE A 174 -3.06 -3.11 -2.67
CA ILE A 174 -3.94 -2.58 -3.71
C ILE A 174 -3.08 -2.22 -4.91
N TYR A 175 -3.08 -3.09 -5.92
CA TYR A 175 -2.36 -2.87 -7.17
C TYR A 175 -3.22 -2.16 -8.22
N HIS A 176 -2.61 -1.25 -8.97
CA HIS A 176 -3.22 -0.57 -10.11
C HIS A 176 -2.29 -0.62 -11.32
N ASP A 177 -2.90 -0.62 -12.51
CA ASP A 177 -2.21 -0.64 -13.80
C ASP A 177 -1.99 0.77 -14.38
N ASN A 178 -2.71 1.78 -13.88
CA ASN A 178 -2.55 3.16 -14.34
C ASN A 178 -1.24 3.75 -13.81
N LYS A 179 -0.39 4.21 -14.72
CA LYS A 179 0.96 4.75 -14.46
C LYS A 179 0.99 6.26 -14.16
N ASN A 180 -0.16 6.92 -14.22
CA ASN A 180 -0.26 8.38 -14.05
C ASN A 180 -1.24 8.75 -12.93
N LEU A 181 -1.31 7.94 -11.88
CA LEU A 181 -2.21 8.24 -10.77
C LEU A 181 -1.70 9.44 -9.98
N ASP A 182 -2.54 10.45 -9.87
CA ASP A 182 -2.29 11.52 -8.92
C ASP A 182 -2.82 11.16 -7.51
N LEU A 183 -2.55 12.03 -6.55
CA LEU A 183 -2.97 11.83 -5.17
C LEU A 183 -4.51 11.80 -4.98
N ILE A 184 -5.28 12.42 -5.86
CA ILE A 184 -6.74 12.34 -5.82
C ILE A 184 -7.16 10.92 -6.26
N ASP A 185 -6.60 10.41 -7.35
CA ASP A 185 -6.91 9.06 -7.81
C ASP A 185 -6.53 7.99 -6.78
N LYS A 186 -5.36 8.11 -6.15
CA LYS A 186 -4.90 7.21 -5.08
C LYS A 186 -5.89 7.17 -3.90
N ARG A 187 -6.47 8.31 -3.52
CA ARG A 187 -7.49 8.39 -2.46
C ARG A 187 -8.83 7.78 -2.89
N GLU A 188 -9.23 7.94 -4.15
CA GLU A 188 -10.43 7.32 -4.69
C GLU A 188 -10.32 5.80 -4.74
N ILE A 189 -9.14 5.26 -5.10
CA ILE A 189 -8.85 3.84 -5.02
C ILE A 189 -8.99 3.33 -3.59
N LEU A 190 -8.41 4.05 -2.62
CA LEU A 190 -8.50 3.68 -1.21
C LEU A 190 -9.94 3.72 -0.68
N LEU A 191 -10.73 4.73 -1.08
CA LEU A 191 -12.16 4.84 -0.80
C LEU A 191 -12.95 3.67 -1.40
N GLY A 192 -12.70 3.36 -2.68
CA GLY A 192 -13.33 2.26 -3.38
C GLY A 192 -13.05 0.92 -2.70
N TRP A 193 -11.81 0.70 -2.27
CA TRP A 193 -11.42 -0.49 -1.52
C TRP A 193 -12.17 -0.60 -0.19
N LYS A 194 -12.23 0.48 0.61
CA LYS A 194 -13.04 0.53 1.84
C LYS A 194 -14.50 0.15 1.58
N ASN A 195 -15.10 0.67 0.52
CA ASN A 195 -16.52 0.49 0.23
C ASN A 195 -16.87 -0.89 -0.34
N LYS A 196 -15.90 -1.62 -0.88
CA LYS A 196 -16.06 -3.03 -1.30
C LYS A 196 -16.16 -3.97 -0.09
N ASP A 197 -15.52 -3.62 1.03
CA ASP A 197 -15.57 -4.46 2.23
C ASP A 197 -16.91 -4.38 2.98
N SER A 198 -17.42 -5.53 3.43
CA SER A 198 -18.73 -5.63 4.07
C SER A 198 -18.83 -4.98 5.45
N VAL A 199 -17.70 -4.86 6.16
CA VAL A 199 -17.61 -4.24 7.49
C VAL A 199 -17.33 -2.74 7.34
N MET A 200 -16.23 -2.39 6.68
CA MET A 200 -15.75 -1.01 6.61
C MET A 200 -16.62 -0.10 5.78
N LYS A 201 -17.43 -0.60 4.84
CA LYS A 201 -18.41 0.24 4.13
C LYS A 201 -19.37 0.97 5.07
N LYS A 202 -19.62 0.42 6.27
CA LYS A 202 -20.49 1.01 7.29
C LYS A 202 -19.77 2.02 8.19
N TRP A 203 -18.44 2.01 8.22
CA TRP A 203 -17.65 2.92 9.02
C TRP A 203 -17.62 4.31 8.40
N SER A 204 -17.59 5.33 9.24
CA SER A 204 -17.24 6.69 8.84
C SER A 204 -15.80 6.75 8.28
N MET A 205 -15.47 7.82 7.54
CA MET A 205 -14.10 8.03 7.06
C MET A 205 -13.09 8.14 8.21
N VAL A 206 -13.50 8.75 9.32
CA VAL A 206 -12.63 8.90 10.51
C VAL A 206 -12.33 7.53 11.12
N GLU A 207 -13.34 6.67 11.33
CA GLU A 207 -13.15 5.30 11.80
C GLU A 207 -12.24 4.49 10.87
N PHE A 208 -12.45 4.61 9.55
CA PHE A 208 -11.60 3.95 8.57
C PHE A 208 -10.14 4.43 8.63
N SER A 209 -9.91 5.74 8.69
CA SER A 209 -8.56 6.27 8.82
C SER A 209 -7.90 5.84 10.13
N ASP A 210 -8.68 5.75 11.22
CA ASP A 210 -8.19 5.33 12.53
C ASP A 210 -7.77 3.85 12.49
N PHE A 211 -8.58 2.98 11.88
CA PHE A 211 -8.19 1.60 11.60
C PHE A 211 -6.86 1.51 10.86
N LEU A 212 -6.71 2.24 9.74
CA LEU A 212 -5.48 2.21 8.95
C LEU A 212 -4.26 2.62 9.78
N TYR A 213 -4.37 3.70 10.56
CA TYR A 213 -3.26 4.16 11.39
C TYR A 213 -2.94 3.23 12.58
N ASN A 214 -3.93 2.58 13.20
CA ASN A 214 -3.68 1.67 14.32
C ASN A 214 -3.14 0.31 13.83
N GLU A 215 -3.75 -0.27 12.79
CA GLU A 215 -3.42 -1.65 12.38
C GLU A 215 -2.26 -1.73 11.39
N LEU A 216 -2.03 -0.68 10.60
CA LEU A 216 -0.98 -0.64 9.56
C LEU A 216 0.13 0.37 9.89
N GLY A 217 -0.11 1.27 10.84
CA GLY A 217 0.88 2.27 11.26
C GLY A 217 1.11 3.38 10.23
N ARG A 218 2.06 4.26 10.56
CA ARG A 218 2.62 5.21 9.59
C ARG A 218 3.84 4.60 8.94
N PRO A 219 4.10 4.86 7.64
CA PRO A 219 5.36 4.48 7.02
C PRO A 219 6.53 5.07 7.83
N PRO A 220 7.42 4.24 8.38
CA PRO A 220 8.58 4.71 9.11
C PRO A 220 9.57 5.37 8.15
N LYS A 221 10.20 6.46 8.59
CA LYS A 221 11.25 7.14 7.83
C LYS A 221 12.58 6.44 8.06
N LYS A 222 13.24 6.02 7.00
CA LYS A 222 14.49 5.25 7.08
C LYS A 222 15.60 6.01 7.78
N GLU A 223 15.69 7.32 7.55
CA GLU A 223 16.70 8.18 8.18
C GLU A 223 16.49 8.39 9.68
N GLN A 224 15.25 8.22 10.15
CA GLN A 224 14.88 8.39 11.56
C GLN A 224 14.81 7.06 12.32
N THR A 225 14.99 5.94 11.63
CA THR A 225 14.92 4.61 12.24
C THR A 225 16.30 4.23 12.79
N PRO A 226 16.41 3.79 14.06
CA PRO A 226 17.64 3.22 14.62
C PRO A 226 18.18 2.07 13.77
N ASP A 227 19.50 1.96 13.61
CA ASP A 227 20.13 0.96 12.73
C ASP A 227 19.74 -0.47 13.11
N GLU A 228 19.59 -0.74 14.41
CA GLU A 228 19.16 -2.03 14.95
C GLU A 228 17.75 -2.40 14.49
N LEU A 229 16.89 -1.42 14.22
CA LEU A 229 15.50 -1.63 13.77
C LEU A 229 15.35 -1.60 12.26
N LYS A 230 16.29 -0.99 11.51
CA LYS A 230 16.23 -0.93 10.04
C LYS A 230 16.09 -2.30 9.42
N ASP A 231 16.65 -3.30 10.08
CA ASP A 231 16.62 -4.67 9.62
C ASP A 231 15.26 -5.36 9.83
N TYR A 232 14.45 -4.85 10.73
CA TYR A 232 13.10 -5.35 11.08
C TYR A 232 11.99 -4.55 10.40
N ILE A 233 12.35 -3.39 9.83
CA ILE A 233 11.44 -2.52 9.14
C ILE A 233 11.66 -2.67 7.64
N ASP A 234 10.57 -2.79 6.91
CA ASP A 234 10.61 -2.87 5.46
C ASP A 234 10.26 -1.49 4.89
N PHE A 235 11.29 -0.76 4.47
CA PHE A 235 11.14 0.59 3.96
C PHE A 235 10.63 0.58 2.53
N GLU A 236 9.76 1.54 2.22
CA GLU A 236 9.24 1.70 0.86
C GLU A 236 10.36 1.97 -0.15
N GLU A 237 11.34 2.76 0.26
CA GLU A 237 12.55 3.11 -0.50
C GLU A 237 13.44 1.91 -0.86
N ASP A 238 13.28 0.76 -0.19
CA ASP A 238 14.07 -0.45 -0.47
C ASP A 238 13.56 -1.23 -1.68
N TYR A 239 12.40 -0.87 -2.23
CA TYR A 239 11.82 -1.51 -3.40
C TYR A 239 11.82 -0.53 -4.55
N PRO A 240 12.10 -1.02 -5.78
CA PRO A 240 11.95 -0.17 -6.93
C PRO A 240 10.50 0.25 -7.01
N ASP A 241 10.28 1.50 -7.42
CA ASP A 241 8.97 1.92 -7.86
C ASP A 241 8.49 0.92 -8.93
N PRO A 242 7.36 0.21 -8.69
CA PRO A 242 6.57 -0.48 -9.69
C PRO A 242 6.68 0.00 -11.14
N GLU A 243 6.67 1.31 -11.34
CA GLU A 243 6.62 1.96 -12.64
C GLU A 243 8.01 2.19 -13.24
N LYS A 244 9.04 2.27 -12.40
CA LYS A 244 10.43 2.42 -12.83
C LYS A 244 11.12 1.07 -13.04
N ALA A 245 10.58 0.01 -12.45
CA ALA A 245 11.08 -1.33 -12.64
C ALA A 245 11.03 -1.73 -14.13
N LYS A 246 12.18 -2.15 -14.66
CA LYS A 246 12.40 -2.64 -16.03
C LYS A 246 12.76 -4.13 -15.97
N PRO A 247 11.79 -5.01 -15.71
CA PRO A 247 12.06 -6.44 -15.71
C PRO A 247 12.49 -6.96 -17.08
N GLU A 248 13.51 -7.81 -17.07
CA GLU A 248 14.03 -8.46 -18.27
C GLU A 248 13.88 -9.98 -18.17
N PHE A 249 13.45 -10.61 -19.27
CA PHE A 249 13.46 -12.06 -19.37
C PHE A 249 14.87 -12.55 -19.71
N ILE A 250 15.42 -13.40 -18.85
CA ILE A 250 16.71 -14.03 -19.07
C ILE A 250 16.56 -15.52 -19.37
N THR A 251 17.56 -16.09 -20.04
CA THR A 251 17.62 -17.52 -20.34
C THR A 251 18.82 -18.15 -19.63
N LEU A 252 18.56 -19.05 -18.69
CA LEU A 252 19.57 -19.93 -18.11
C LEU A 252 19.33 -21.36 -18.59
N LYS A 253 20.41 -22.09 -18.88
CA LYS A 253 20.36 -23.50 -19.30
C LYS A 253 20.49 -24.40 -18.08
N ILE A 254 19.57 -25.35 -17.93
CA ILE A 254 19.66 -26.39 -16.89
C ILE A 254 20.66 -27.43 -17.36
N SER A 255 21.77 -27.57 -16.63
CA SER A 255 22.77 -28.61 -16.87
C SER A 255 22.31 -29.94 -16.23
N PRO A 256 22.43 -31.09 -16.91
CA PRO A 256 22.11 -32.39 -16.34
C PRO A 256 23.17 -32.91 -15.36
N GLU A 257 24.30 -32.20 -15.21
CA GLU A 257 25.36 -32.57 -14.28
C GLU A 257 24.86 -32.58 -12.83
N LYS A 258 25.34 -33.54 -12.04
CA LYS A 258 25.01 -33.60 -10.62
C LYS A 258 25.52 -32.33 -9.95
N ILE A 259 24.65 -31.72 -9.14
CA ILE A 259 25.02 -30.58 -8.30
C ILE A 259 26.14 -31.07 -7.36
N GLN A 260 27.37 -30.59 -7.56
CA GLN A 260 28.45 -30.81 -6.60
C GLN A 260 28.16 -29.98 -5.36
N SER A 261 27.43 -30.54 -4.40
CA SER A 261 27.32 -29.96 -3.07
C SER A 261 28.69 -30.10 -2.41
N SER A 262 29.50 -29.03 -2.42
CA SER A 262 30.56 -28.93 -1.43
C SER A 262 29.87 -28.92 -0.06
N SER A 263 29.95 -30.05 0.65
CA SER A 263 29.51 -30.18 2.02
C SER A 263 30.42 -29.30 2.89
N LYS A 264 30.22 -27.98 2.85
CA LYS A 264 30.66 -27.15 3.97
C LYS A 264 29.85 -27.63 5.16
N LYS A 265 30.51 -28.38 6.06
CA LYS A 265 30.04 -28.61 7.43
C LYS A 265 29.42 -27.31 7.88
N GLY A 266 28.10 -27.32 8.11
CA GLY A 266 27.42 -26.21 8.72
C GLY A 266 28.06 -26.00 10.08
N ILE A 267 29.00 -25.07 10.16
CA ILE A 267 29.19 -24.31 11.38
C ILE A 267 27.82 -23.65 11.53
N GLY A 268 26.97 -24.24 12.37
CA GLY A 268 25.71 -23.62 12.74
C GLY A 268 26.06 -22.20 13.10
N LYS A 269 25.51 -21.22 12.36
CA LYS A 269 25.53 -19.85 12.84
C LYS A 269 24.84 -19.93 14.19
N SER A 270 25.66 -19.89 15.25
CA SER A 270 25.20 -19.64 16.61
C SER A 270 24.67 -18.23 16.59
N GLY A 271 23.40 -18.12 16.27
CA GLY A 271 22.65 -16.89 16.12
C GLY A 271 21.21 -17.34 16.11
N MET A 272 20.46 -16.92 17.12
CA MET A 272 19.02 -17.12 17.19
C MET A 272 18.42 -16.55 15.91
N VAL A 273 18.07 -17.42 14.96
CA VAL A 273 17.44 -17.00 13.70
C VAL A 273 16.03 -16.56 14.07
N ASP A 274 15.77 -15.27 13.92
CA ASP A 274 14.43 -14.72 14.06
C ASP A 274 13.59 -15.15 12.83
N PHE A 275 12.87 -16.26 12.98
CA PHE A 275 12.04 -16.84 11.93
C PHE A 275 10.91 -15.91 11.49
N GLU A 276 10.41 -15.05 12.38
CA GLU A 276 9.35 -14.10 12.01
C GLU A 276 9.90 -12.98 11.11
N LYS A 277 11.11 -12.47 11.42
CA LYS A 277 11.82 -11.49 10.59
C LYS A 277 12.05 -12.02 9.17
N GLU A 278 12.57 -13.24 9.05
CA GLU A 278 12.85 -13.84 7.75
C GLU A 278 11.54 -14.11 6.99
N ASN A 279 10.50 -14.63 7.65
CA ASN A 279 9.22 -14.90 7.00
C ASN A 279 8.56 -13.63 6.43
N LYS A 280 8.53 -12.52 7.18
CA LYS A 280 7.94 -11.25 6.69
C LYS A 280 8.72 -10.70 5.48
N ARG A 281 10.06 -10.75 5.53
CA ARG A 281 10.91 -10.33 4.42
C ARG A 281 10.68 -11.19 3.18
N GLN A 282 10.60 -12.50 3.35
CA GLN A 282 10.39 -13.44 2.25
C GLN A 282 8.98 -13.34 1.65
N GLN A 283 7.96 -13.12 2.48
CA GLN A 283 6.59 -12.87 2.01
C GLN A 283 6.55 -11.64 1.08
N ARG A 284 7.07 -10.50 1.54
CA ARG A 284 7.08 -9.28 0.72
C ARG A 284 7.95 -9.41 -0.53
N LEU A 285 9.09 -10.10 -0.43
CA LEU A 285 9.94 -10.38 -1.59
C LEU A 285 9.19 -11.22 -2.64
N GLY A 286 8.43 -12.22 -2.19
CA GLY A 286 7.54 -13.02 -3.03
C GLY A 286 6.48 -12.15 -3.72
N GLU A 287 5.73 -11.36 -2.95
CA GLU A 287 4.68 -10.46 -3.45
C GLU A 287 5.22 -9.47 -4.50
N GLN A 288 6.42 -8.92 -4.28
CA GLN A 288 7.06 -8.03 -5.24
C GLN A 288 7.48 -8.76 -6.52
N GLY A 289 7.98 -9.98 -6.42
CA GLY A 289 8.26 -10.80 -7.60
C GLY A 289 7.00 -11.16 -8.38
N GLU A 290 5.92 -11.52 -7.70
CA GLU A 290 4.62 -11.77 -8.33
C GLU A 290 4.17 -10.53 -9.13
N LEU A 291 4.24 -9.35 -8.53
CA LEU A 291 3.87 -8.10 -9.19
C LEU A 291 4.76 -7.79 -10.40
N VAL A 292 6.08 -8.00 -10.27
CA VAL A 292 7.05 -7.85 -11.35
C VAL A 292 6.70 -8.76 -12.53
N VAL A 293 6.41 -10.04 -12.27
CA VAL A 293 6.03 -11.01 -13.29
C VAL A 293 4.68 -10.65 -13.92
N PHE A 294 3.68 -10.32 -13.11
CA PHE A 294 2.34 -9.96 -13.55
C PHE A 294 2.38 -8.80 -14.56
N ARG A 295 3.08 -7.71 -14.21
CA ARG A 295 3.23 -6.55 -15.10
C ARG A 295 4.05 -6.87 -16.35
N LYS A 296 5.12 -7.65 -16.22
CA LYS A 296 5.95 -8.03 -17.37
C LYS A 296 5.16 -8.88 -18.35
N GLU A 297 4.32 -9.79 -17.88
CA GLU A 297 3.46 -10.64 -18.71
C GLU A 297 2.39 -9.83 -19.45
N LYS A 298 1.73 -8.88 -18.78
CA LYS A 298 0.80 -7.93 -19.45
C LYS A 298 1.53 -7.10 -20.51
N THR A 299 2.68 -6.53 -20.15
CA THR A 299 3.47 -5.70 -21.06
C THR A 299 3.93 -6.49 -22.28
N PHE A 300 4.43 -7.71 -22.07
CA PHE A 300 4.82 -8.62 -23.15
C PHE A 300 3.66 -8.90 -24.12
N LEU A 301 2.44 -9.14 -23.62
CA LEU A 301 1.27 -9.35 -24.46
C LEU A 301 0.89 -8.07 -25.24
N ILE A 302 0.92 -6.90 -24.59
CA ILE A 302 0.64 -5.61 -25.24
C ILE A 302 1.67 -5.30 -26.34
N GLU A 303 2.95 -5.51 -26.08
CA GLU A 303 4.07 -5.30 -27.02
C GLU A 303 4.00 -6.25 -28.23
N ASN A 304 3.24 -7.35 -28.13
CA ASN A 304 3.01 -8.31 -29.21
C ASN A 304 1.56 -8.25 -29.73
N ASP A 305 0.91 -7.09 -29.63
CA ASP A 305 -0.43 -6.81 -30.17
C ASP A 305 -1.57 -7.69 -29.60
N GLN A 306 -1.38 -8.26 -28.41
CA GLN A 306 -2.37 -9.11 -27.72
C GLN A 306 -3.03 -8.38 -26.53
N LYS A 307 -3.59 -7.19 -26.78
CA LYS A 307 -4.21 -6.36 -25.72
C LYS A 307 -5.36 -7.08 -24.99
N ASP A 308 -6.22 -7.78 -25.73
CA ASP A 308 -7.35 -8.52 -25.16
C ASP A 308 -6.90 -9.67 -24.23
N LEU A 309 -5.73 -10.27 -24.50
CA LEU A 309 -5.15 -11.28 -23.62
C LEU A 309 -4.49 -10.64 -22.40
N ALA A 310 -3.84 -9.48 -22.59
CA ALA A 310 -3.22 -8.73 -21.50
C ALA A 310 -4.26 -8.33 -20.44
N GLU A 311 -5.47 -7.91 -20.84
CA GLU A 311 -6.56 -7.59 -19.92
C GLU A 311 -7.06 -8.80 -19.13
N LYS A 312 -6.92 -10.01 -19.68
CA LYS A 312 -7.32 -11.27 -19.05
C LYS A 312 -6.26 -11.85 -18.11
N VAL A 313 -5.07 -11.26 -18.02
CA VAL A 313 -4.03 -11.73 -17.08
C VAL A 313 -4.50 -11.47 -15.66
N GLU A 314 -4.41 -12.49 -14.82
CA GLU A 314 -4.92 -12.46 -13.44
C GLU A 314 -3.85 -12.88 -12.43
N LEU A 315 -3.76 -12.13 -11.33
CA LEU A 315 -3.05 -12.53 -10.13
C LEU A 315 -3.99 -13.44 -9.31
N ILE A 316 -3.71 -14.73 -9.31
CA ILE A 316 -4.52 -15.79 -8.70
C ILE A 316 -4.17 -16.01 -7.23
N SER A 317 -2.92 -15.75 -6.82
CA SER A 317 -2.46 -15.82 -5.43
C SER A 317 -3.36 -15.06 -4.46
N LYS A 318 -4.00 -13.97 -4.92
CA LYS A 318 -4.93 -13.12 -4.15
C LYS A 318 -6.41 -13.51 -4.22
N LYS A 319 -6.74 -14.57 -4.95
CA LYS A 319 -8.13 -15.02 -5.21
C LYS A 319 -8.35 -16.45 -4.74
N ASP A 320 -7.38 -17.32 -4.97
CA ASP A 320 -7.48 -18.74 -4.69
C ASP A 320 -6.10 -19.31 -4.31
N THR A 321 -5.86 -19.42 -3.00
CA THR A 321 -4.64 -20.00 -2.43
C THR A 321 -4.52 -21.51 -2.68
N PHE A 322 -5.59 -22.18 -3.13
CA PHE A 322 -5.58 -23.60 -3.48
C PHE A 322 -5.33 -23.86 -4.97
N ALA A 323 -5.26 -22.81 -5.81
CA ALA A 323 -5.00 -22.94 -7.24
C ALA A 323 -3.66 -23.64 -7.53
N GLY A 324 -2.66 -23.37 -6.69
CA GLY A 324 -1.30 -23.92 -6.78
C GLY A 324 -0.49 -23.32 -7.93
N TYR A 325 -0.74 -22.04 -8.23
CA TYR A 325 0.07 -21.15 -9.07
C TYR A 325 -0.34 -19.69 -8.78
N ASP A 326 0.57 -18.74 -8.98
CA ASP A 326 0.34 -17.34 -8.60
C ASP A 326 -0.34 -16.51 -9.69
N ILE A 327 -0.05 -16.77 -10.97
CA ILE A 327 -0.51 -15.95 -12.10
C ILE A 327 -1.09 -16.82 -13.21
N LEU A 328 -2.27 -16.43 -13.70
CA LEU A 328 -2.82 -16.91 -14.96
C LEU A 328 -2.49 -15.90 -16.06
N SER A 329 -1.71 -16.33 -17.04
CA SER A 329 -1.33 -15.56 -18.23
C SER A 329 -1.66 -16.37 -19.50
N TYR A 330 -1.23 -15.87 -20.66
CA TYR A 330 -1.49 -16.47 -21.97
C TYR A 330 -0.21 -16.50 -22.81
N GLU A 331 -0.12 -17.50 -23.67
CA GLU A 331 0.78 -17.49 -24.82
C GLU A 331 0.17 -16.62 -25.94
N LEU A 332 0.97 -16.21 -26.92
CA LEU A 332 0.50 -15.36 -28.03
C LEU A 332 -0.62 -15.98 -28.87
N ASN A 333 -0.71 -17.32 -28.87
CA ASN A 333 -1.80 -18.05 -29.53
C ASN A 333 -3.06 -18.22 -28.66
N GLY A 334 -3.13 -17.56 -27.49
CA GLY A 334 -4.25 -17.64 -26.55
C GLY A 334 -4.24 -18.86 -25.62
N THR A 335 -3.26 -19.76 -25.73
CA THR A 335 -3.14 -20.90 -24.81
C THR A 335 -2.88 -20.41 -23.39
N LYS A 336 -3.63 -20.90 -22.41
CA LYS A 336 -3.43 -20.56 -21.00
C LYS A 336 -2.02 -20.96 -20.54
N LYS A 337 -1.43 -20.10 -19.72
CA LYS A 337 -0.10 -20.22 -19.15
C LYS A 337 -0.20 -20.01 -17.65
N TYR A 338 0.17 -21.05 -16.89
CA TYR A 338 0.08 -21.08 -15.44
C TYR A 338 1.47 -20.82 -14.87
N ILE A 339 1.61 -19.80 -14.04
CA ILE A 339 2.91 -19.32 -13.59
C ILE A 339 2.97 -19.34 -12.07
N GLU A 340 3.93 -20.09 -11.55
CA GLU A 340 4.40 -20.03 -10.17
C GLU A 340 5.62 -19.11 -10.10
N VAL A 341 5.64 -18.18 -9.15
CA VAL A 341 6.70 -17.19 -9.00
C VAL A 341 7.53 -17.48 -7.77
N LYS A 342 8.85 -17.49 -7.93
CA LYS A 342 9.81 -17.59 -6.82
C LYS A 342 10.75 -16.40 -6.89
N SER A 343 11.04 -15.79 -5.75
CA SER A 343 11.78 -14.53 -5.72
C SER A 343 13.02 -14.60 -4.86
N THR A 344 14.06 -13.92 -5.30
CA THR A 344 15.31 -13.73 -4.58
C THR A 344 15.89 -12.35 -4.87
N ASN A 345 16.66 -11.82 -3.92
CA ASN A 345 17.43 -10.60 -4.14
C ASN A 345 18.87 -10.88 -4.59
N SER A 346 19.26 -12.14 -4.74
CA SER A 346 20.55 -12.52 -5.30
C SER A 346 20.56 -12.35 -6.82
N SER A 347 21.74 -12.09 -7.38
CA SER A 347 21.97 -12.22 -8.82
C SER A 347 21.87 -13.69 -9.27
N PRO A 348 21.58 -13.94 -10.56
CA PRO A 348 21.61 -15.29 -11.12
C PRO A 348 22.94 -15.98 -10.82
N SER A 349 22.88 -17.17 -10.23
CA SER A 349 24.05 -17.99 -9.92
C SER A 349 23.95 -19.35 -10.61
N ASN A 350 24.99 -20.17 -10.52
CA ASN A 350 25.00 -21.52 -11.09
C ASN A 350 23.94 -22.44 -10.47
N ILE A 351 23.46 -22.15 -9.26
CA ILE A 351 22.46 -22.94 -8.55
C ILE A 351 21.31 -22.01 -8.12
N ALA A 352 20.09 -22.33 -8.56
CA ALA A 352 18.87 -21.72 -8.03
C ALA A 352 18.25 -22.66 -7.00
N SER A 353 18.06 -22.17 -5.77
CA SER A 353 17.42 -22.90 -4.67
C SER A 353 16.17 -22.16 -4.23
N PHE A 354 15.05 -22.88 -4.13
CA PHE A 354 13.77 -22.34 -3.71
C PHE A 354 12.89 -23.45 -3.15
N LEU A 355 11.88 -23.07 -2.37
CA LEU A 355 10.88 -24.00 -1.84
C LEU A 355 9.69 -24.08 -2.79
N ILE A 356 9.09 -25.26 -2.89
CA ILE A 356 7.82 -25.48 -3.60
C ILE A 356 6.87 -26.24 -2.66
N SER A 357 5.61 -25.84 -2.61
CA SER A 357 4.61 -26.57 -1.83
C SER A 357 4.20 -27.87 -2.52
N ILE A 358 3.60 -28.80 -1.77
CA ILE A 358 3.08 -30.04 -2.35
C ILE A 358 1.96 -29.76 -3.37
N ASN A 359 1.14 -28.74 -3.13
CA ASN A 359 0.06 -28.36 -4.04
C ASN A 359 0.64 -27.85 -5.38
N GLU A 360 1.57 -26.89 -5.32
CA GLU A 360 2.31 -26.38 -6.49
C GLU A 360 2.98 -27.52 -7.26
N TYR A 361 3.67 -28.43 -6.56
CA TYR A 361 4.31 -29.60 -7.18
C TYR A 361 3.30 -30.49 -7.92
N THR A 362 2.19 -30.85 -7.28
CA THR A 362 1.14 -31.68 -7.89
C THR A 362 0.50 -30.98 -9.09
N LYS A 363 0.24 -29.67 -9.01
CA LYS A 363 -0.31 -28.88 -10.13
C LYS A 363 0.67 -28.79 -11.28
N ALA A 364 1.95 -28.57 -11.01
CA ALA A 364 2.99 -28.50 -12.03
C ALA A 364 3.20 -29.82 -12.80
N LYS A 365 2.87 -30.97 -12.19
CA LYS A 365 2.90 -32.28 -12.85
C LYS A 365 1.65 -32.58 -13.68
N THR A 366 0.53 -31.93 -13.39
CA THR A 366 -0.79 -32.28 -13.97
C THR A 366 -1.26 -31.26 -15.01
N ILE A 367 -0.99 -29.98 -14.79
CA ILE A 367 -1.39 -28.88 -15.67
C ILE A 367 -0.43 -28.76 -16.85
N LYS A 368 -0.98 -28.70 -18.07
CA LYS A 368 -0.23 -28.40 -19.29
C LYS A 368 0.19 -26.92 -19.29
N ASN A 369 1.40 -26.62 -19.77
CA ASN A 369 1.96 -25.27 -19.81
C ASN A 369 2.08 -24.60 -18.42
N TYR A 370 2.54 -25.39 -17.45
CA TYR A 370 2.93 -24.89 -16.14
C TYR A 370 4.37 -24.39 -16.17
N ASN A 371 4.59 -23.21 -15.62
CA ASN A 371 5.87 -22.52 -15.64
C ASN A 371 6.27 -22.13 -14.22
N ILE A 372 7.56 -22.27 -13.90
CA ILE A 372 8.15 -21.60 -12.74
C ILE A 372 8.94 -20.41 -13.26
N TYR A 373 8.67 -19.23 -12.73
CA TYR A 373 9.43 -18.02 -12.99
C TYR A 373 10.24 -17.68 -11.75
N ILE A 374 11.56 -17.58 -11.90
CA ILE A 374 12.45 -17.15 -10.82
C ILE A 374 12.84 -15.69 -11.07
N VAL A 375 12.48 -14.81 -10.12
CA VAL A 375 12.80 -13.38 -10.14
C VAL A 375 14.05 -13.15 -9.30
N PHE A 376 15.13 -12.74 -9.96
CA PHE A 376 16.39 -12.35 -9.36
C PHE A 376 16.46 -10.83 -9.20
N GLU A 377 17.30 -10.37 -8.27
CA GLU A 377 17.52 -8.94 -8.04
C GLU A 377 16.20 -8.18 -7.83
N THR A 378 15.25 -8.80 -7.10
CA THR A 378 13.85 -8.35 -6.98
C THR A 378 13.72 -6.93 -6.42
N LYS A 379 14.67 -6.48 -5.60
CA LYS A 379 14.70 -5.12 -5.03
C LYS A 379 15.44 -4.09 -5.92
N SER A 380 15.85 -4.46 -7.12
CA SER A 380 16.51 -3.56 -8.06
C SER A 380 15.51 -2.97 -9.07
N GLU A 381 15.86 -1.86 -9.70
CA GLU A 381 15.08 -1.32 -10.82
C GLU A 381 15.13 -2.22 -12.07
N ASN A 382 16.03 -3.21 -12.16
CA ASN A 382 16.18 -4.06 -13.35
C ASN A 382 16.15 -5.56 -12.96
N PRO A 383 15.03 -6.06 -12.39
CA PRO A 383 14.95 -7.44 -11.95
C PRO A 383 15.00 -8.40 -13.15
N LYS A 384 15.63 -9.56 -12.95
CA LYS A 384 15.81 -10.57 -14.01
C LYS A 384 14.87 -11.75 -13.79
N ILE A 385 14.08 -12.09 -14.79
CA ILE A 385 13.09 -13.16 -14.71
C ILE A 385 13.55 -14.35 -15.56
N TRP A 386 13.87 -15.47 -14.92
CA TRP A 386 14.18 -16.72 -15.60
C TRP A 386 12.94 -17.61 -15.71
N LYS A 387 12.56 -17.97 -16.94
CA LYS A 387 11.40 -18.83 -17.22
C LYS A 387 11.79 -20.29 -17.32
N ILE A 388 11.13 -21.14 -16.55
CA ILE A 388 11.29 -22.60 -16.62
C ILE A 388 9.98 -23.22 -17.09
N LYS A 389 9.91 -23.56 -18.39
CA LYS A 389 8.74 -24.21 -18.99
C LYS A 389 8.69 -25.69 -18.66
N ASN A 390 7.57 -26.17 -18.11
CA ASN A 390 7.37 -27.54 -17.67
C ASN A 390 8.53 -28.03 -16.78
N PRO A 391 8.77 -27.39 -15.62
CA PRO A 391 10.01 -27.51 -14.85
C PRO A 391 10.35 -28.95 -14.48
N PHE A 392 9.36 -29.76 -14.14
CA PHE A 392 9.57 -31.13 -13.68
C PHE A 392 9.91 -32.15 -14.78
N LYS A 393 10.07 -31.72 -16.03
CA LYS A 393 10.74 -32.55 -17.06
C LYS A 393 12.25 -32.70 -16.83
N TYR A 394 12.82 -31.81 -16.01
CA TYR A 394 14.23 -31.81 -15.62
C TYR A 394 14.48 -32.58 -14.31
N GLU A 395 13.46 -33.18 -13.69
CA GLU A 395 13.61 -33.94 -12.46
C GLU A 395 14.56 -35.12 -12.66
N GLY A 396 15.58 -35.22 -11.80
CA GLY A 396 16.68 -36.18 -11.94
C GLY A 396 17.68 -35.85 -13.06
N LYS A 397 17.47 -34.75 -13.79
CA LYS A 397 18.28 -34.27 -14.92
C LYS A 397 18.60 -32.77 -14.76
N GLY A 398 19.23 -32.43 -13.63
CA GLY A 398 19.59 -31.04 -13.27
C GLY A 398 18.61 -30.34 -12.31
N LEU A 399 17.43 -30.93 -12.06
CA LEU A 399 16.50 -30.53 -11.00
C LEU A 399 16.40 -31.65 -9.97
N TYR A 400 16.66 -31.32 -8.71
CA TYR A 400 16.62 -32.26 -7.58
C TYR A 400 15.73 -31.71 -6.48
N LEU A 401 14.87 -32.56 -5.93
CA LEU A 401 13.97 -32.22 -4.83
C LEU A 401 14.49 -32.83 -3.53
N THR A 402 14.53 -32.01 -2.48
CA THR A 402 14.90 -32.44 -1.13
C THR A 402 13.75 -32.15 -0.18
N SER A 403 13.36 -33.13 0.62
CA SER A 403 12.32 -32.95 1.65
C SER A 403 12.85 -32.05 2.76
N ILE A 404 12.14 -30.95 3.02
CA ILE A 404 12.49 -29.98 4.09
C ILE A 404 11.48 -30.04 5.24
N ASN A 405 10.19 -30.24 4.93
CA ASN A 405 9.12 -30.36 5.91
C ASN A 405 8.34 -31.67 5.71
N PHE A 406 7.83 -32.23 6.79
CA PHE A 406 6.97 -33.43 6.78
C PHE A 406 5.66 -33.14 7.51
N ARG A 407 4.54 -33.64 6.97
CA ARG A 407 3.26 -33.68 7.71
C ARG A 407 3.27 -34.92 8.60
N VAL A 408 3.10 -34.72 9.90
CA VAL A 408 2.94 -35.81 10.88
C VAL A 408 1.47 -35.95 11.23
N MET A 409 0.94 -37.17 11.14
CA MET A 409 -0.41 -37.52 11.58
C MET A 409 -0.31 -38.66 12.58
N ILE A 410 -0.84 -38.44 13.78
CA ILE A 410 -0.85 -39.45 14.85
C ILE A 410 -2.30 -39.83 15.09
N ASN A 411 -2.61 -41.11 14.91
CA ASN A 411 -3.92 -41.65 15.26
C ASN A 411 -3.96 -41.96 16.75
N THR A 412 -4.85 -41.32 17.50
CA THR A 412 -5.00 -41.52 18.94
C THR A 412 -6.34 -42.20 19.25
N LYS A 413 -6.36 -43.04 20.28
CA LYS A 413 -7.59 -43.54 20.93
C LYS A 413 -7.45 -43.28 22.42
N GLU A 414 -8.51 -42.89 23.10
CA GLU A 414 -8.51 -42.77 24.56
C GLU A 414 -8.18 -44.14 25.19
N SER A 415 -7.11 -44.21 25.97
CA SER A 415 -6.92 -45.29 26.92
C SER A 415 -7.74 -44.98 28.17
N LYS A 416 -8.67 -45.87 28.58
CA LYS A 416 -9.26 -45.78 29.92
C LYS A 416 -8.10 -45.77 30.94
N PRO A 417 -8.12 -44.89 31.96
CA PRO A 417 -7.07 -44.87 32.95
C PRO A 417 -6.99 -46.24 33.62
N THR A 418 -5.82 -46.89 33.53
CA THR A 418 -5.53 -48.08 34.32
C THR A 418 -5.64 -47.65 35.77
N ALA A 419 -6.62 -48.19 36.49
CA ALA A 419 -6.71 -47.97 37.93
C ALA A 419 -5.35 -48.37 38.53
N TYR A 420 -4.66 -47.40 39.14
CA TYR A 420 -3.50 -47.71 39.96
C TYR A 420 -4.03 -48.63 41.07
N ASN A 421 -3.65 -49.91 41.02
CA ASN A 421 -3.80 -50.79 42.15
C ASN A 421 -2.92 -50.22 43.27
N THR A 422 -3.54 -49.52 44.21
CA THR A 422 -2.99 -49.29 45.54
C THR A 422 -2.81 -50.65 46.19
N MET A 423 -1.56 -51.05 46.39
CA MET A 423 -1.14 -51.94 47.48
C MET A 423 -0.43 -51.11 48.53
#